data_AF-A0A2V8D9H8-F1
#
_entry.id   AF-A0A2V8D9H8-F1
#
_cell.length_a   1.000
_cell.length_b   1.000
_cell.length_c   1.000
_cell.angle_alpha   90.00
_cell.angle_beta   90.00
_cell.angle_gamma   90.00
#
_symmetry.space_group_name_H-M   'P 1'
#
loop_
_entity.id
_entity.type
_entity.pdbx_description
1 polymer ?
#
loop_
_entity_poly.entity_id
_entity_poly.type
_entity_poly.pdbx_seq_one_letter_code
_entity_poly.pdbx_strand_id
1 'polypeptide(L)'
;MTGHTVEITMGGKAVKVPALDVNGQTFVVTGKWMKIAAIHDEDWIEEAHEDLESCISALKKHNANSLRADIFTVTQRLPDTTRRYPYHVEWESVAAIRLSSYEEWWTNRISADARKDIRRSAKRGVVVKVTDFDDDLVKGIVEIYNESPIRQGKAFWHYQKDFDTVKREKSTYLERSTFIGAYCNDELIGFMKIVSVGSVAAMMQILTKISHYDKRPSNALIAKAVEHCATAGMSWLTYGKYRDRNKGTSSLARFKHRMGFEEVRVPKFYVPLTIKGWTCLALGLHRDLVTMLPEWLIDLLYSVRTAWGRWRIRARRSSDSGREG
;
A
#
# COMPACT_ATOMS: atom_id res chain seq x y z
N MET A 1 -22.59 -3.61 22.75
CA MET A 1 -22.28 -2.94 21.47
C MET A 1 -22.39 -3.96 20.35
N THR A 2 -23.27 -3.70 19.40
CA THR A 2 -23.64 -4.56 18.26
C THR A 2 -22.55 -4.52 17.20
N GLY A 3 -22.15 -5.70 16.69
CA GLY A 3 -21.29 -5.74 15.51
C GLY A 3 -21.95 -4.98 14.36
N HIS A 4 -21.22 -4.06 13.75
CA HIS A 4 -21.69 -3.31 12.59
C HIS A 4 -20.90 -3.78 11.36
N THR A 5 -21.15 -3.16 10.20
CA THR A 5 -20.34 -3.43 8.99
C THR A 5 -19.60 -2.18 8.56
N VAL A 6 -18.34 -2.34 8.21
CA VAL A 6 -17.51 -1.28 7.61
C VAL A 6 -17.21 -1.64 6.17
N GLU A 7 -17.11 -0.62 5.33
CA GLU A 7 -16.75 -0.76 3.93
C GLU A 7 -15.23 -0.70 3.79
N ILE A 8 -14.64 -1.80 3.33
CA ILE A 8 -13.20 -1.88 3.03
C ILE A 8 -12.98 -2.02 1.53
N THR A 9 -11.84 -1.54 1.03
CA THR A 9 -11.47 -1.72 -0.38
C THR A 9 -10.66 -3.00 -0.56
N MET A 10 -11.25 -4.01 -1.21
CA MET A 10 -10.56 -5.24 -1.60
C MET A 10 -10.40 -5.30 -3.12
N GLY A 11 -9.16 -5.18 -3.60
CA GLY A 11 -8.86 -5.26 -5.04
C GLY A 11 -9.53 -4.16 -5.87
N GLY A 12 -9.68 -2.96 -5.29
CA GLY A 12 -10.31 -1.81 -5.94
C GLY A 12 -11.85 -1.83 -5.92
N LYS A 13 -12.46 -2.79 -5.21
CA LYS A 13 -13.91 -2.82 -4.98
C LYS A 13 -14.22 -2.62 -3.51
N ALA A 14 -15.25 -1.85 -3.25
CA ALA A 14 -15.75 -1.65 -1.91
C ALA A 14 -16.56 -2.88 -1.47
N VAL A 15 -16.26 -3.41 -0.29
CA VAL A 15 -16.84 -4.63 0.27
C VAL A 15 -17.20 -4.37 1.72
N LYS A 16 -18.44 -4.65 2.10
CA LYS A 16 -18.88 -4.58 3.49
C LYS A 16 -18.42 -5.81 4.25
N VAL A 17 -17.74 -5.59 5.38
CA VAL A 17 -17.23 -6.65 6.25
C VAL A 17 -17.71 -6.44 7.68
N PRO A 18 -17.92 -7.51 8.46
CA PRO A 18 -18.22 -7.39 9.89
C PRO A 18 -17.12 -6.63 10.62
N ALA A 19 -17.53 -5.74 11.52
CA ALA A 19 -16.65 -4.90 12.29
C ALA A 19 -17.06 -4.81 13.77
N LEU A 20 -16.07 -4.52 14.61
CA LEU A 20 -16.22 -4.30 16.04
C LEU A 20 -15.30 -3.16 16.47
N ASP A 21 -15.85 -2.18 17.18
CA ASP A 21 -15.04 -1.11 17.78
C ASP A 21 -14.63 -1.50 19.20
N VAL A 22 -13.33 -1.41 19.48
CA VAL A 22 -12.74 -1.66 20.81
C VAL A 22 -11.68 -0.58 21.04
N ASN A 23 -11.76 0.13 22.17
CA ASN A 23 -10.78 1.13 22.58
C ASN A 23 -10.46 2.19 21.49
N GLY A 24 -11.47 2.65 20.75
CA GLY A 24 -11.29 3.63 19.67
C GLY A 24 -10.72 3.06 18.36
N GLN A 25 -10.43 1.76 18.30
CA GLN A 25 -9.99 1.06 17.10
C GLN A 25 -11.10 0.20 16.53
N THR A 26 -11.24 0.23 15.21
CA THR A 26 -12.18 -0.62 14.48
C THR A 26 -11.48 -1.88 14.01
N PHE A 27 -11.97 -3.04 14.42
CA PHE A 27 -11.50 -4.35 13.98
C PHE A 27 -12.43 -4.89 12.91
N VAL A 28 -11.87 -5.30 11.78
CA VAL A 28 -12.61 -5.91 10.67
C VAL A 28 -12.31 -7.40 10.56
N VAL A 29 -13.32 -8.18 10.21
CA VAL A 29 -13.18 -9.63 10.01
C VAL A 29 -13.33 -10.00 8.55
N THR A 30 -12.34 -10.70 8.04
CA THR A 30 -12.32 -11.20 6.66
C THR A 30 -12.13 -12.72 6.62
N GLY A 31 -12.33 -13.32 5.45
CA GLY A 31 -12.16 -14.76 5.24
C GLY A 31 -13.47 -15.55 5.34
N LYS A 32 -13.52 -16.67 4.61
CA LYS A 32 -14.70 -17.55 4.53
C LYS A 32 -14.55 -18.76 5.43
N TRP A 33 -13.58 -19.63 5.13
CA TRP A 33 -13.32 -20.84 5.89
C TRP A 33 -12.62 -20.55 7.22
N MET A 34 -11.63 -19.67 7.22
CA MET A 34 -10.95 -19.18 8.41
C MET A 34 -11.21 -17.68 8.53
N LYS A 35 -11.70 -17.25 9.69
CA LYS A 35 -12.04 -15.84 9.93
C LYS A 35 -10.86 -15.13 10.60
N ILE A 36 -10.31 -14.13 9.93
CA ILE A 36 -9.17 -13.36 10.44
C ILE A 36 -9.66 -11.96 10.80
N ALA A 37 -9.49 -11.58 12.06
CA ALA A 37 -9.62 -10.21 12.54
C ALA A 37 -8.32 -9.45 12.28
N ALA A 38 -8.44 -8.23 11.78
CA ALA A 38 -7.34 -7.27 11.65
C ALA A 38 -7.85 -5.88 12.01
N ILE A 39 -6.95 -4.96 12.32
CA ILE A 39 -7.32 -3.57 12.56
C ILE A 39 -7.62 -2.92 11.21
N HIS A 40 -8.72 -2.19 11.12
CA HIS A 40 -9.08 -1.42 9.94
C HIS A 40 -8.02 -0.36 9.68
N ASP A 41 -7.53 -0.26 8.44
CA ASP A 41 -6.49 0.72 8.06
C ASP A 41 -5.23 0.67 8.93
N GLU A 42 -4.85 -0.52 9.41
CA GLU A 42 -3.69 -0.76 10.29
C GLU A 42 -2.39 -0.09 9.81
N ASP A 43 -2.19 0.02 8.49
CA ASP A 43 -1.00 0.66 7.90
C ASP A 43 -0.92 2.17 8.18
N TRP A 44 -2.01 2.80 8.63
CA TRP A 44 -2.16 4.26 8.75
C TRP A 44 -2.42 4.73 10.18
N ILE A 45 -2.45 3.86 11.19
CA ILE A 45 -2.73 4.24 12.59
C ILE A 45 -1.47 4.75 13.28
N GLU A 46 -1.52 5.96 13.86
CA GLU A 46 -0.38 6.60 14.53
C GLU A 46 -0.04 5.96 15.88
N GLU A 47 -1.06 5.56 16.64
CA GLU A 47 -0.89 5.03 17.98
C GLU A 47 -0.36 3.60 17.94
N ALA A 48 0.77 3.39 18.63
CA ALA A 48 1.27 2.05 18.90
C ALA A 48 0.20 1.26 19.68
N HIS A 49 0.20 -0.06 19.49
CA HIS A 49 -0.71 -1.00 20.13
C HIS A 49 -0.42 -1.13 21.64
N GLU A 50 -0.55 -0.04 22.38
CA GLU A 50 -0.13 0.08 23.78
C GLU A 50 -0.87 -0.93 24.68
N ASP A 51 -2.05 -1.40 24.26
CA ASP A 51 -2.78 -2.46 24.95
C ASP A 51 -3.29 -3.57 24.03
N LEU A 52 -2.35 -4.31 23.44
CA LEU A 52 -2.65 -5.49 22.63
C LEU A 52 -3.47 -6.54 23.41
N GLU A 53 -3.19 -6.74 24.70
CA GLU A 53 -3.84 -7.75 25.53
C GLU A 53 -5.31 -7.42 25.82
N SER A 54 -5.65 -6.16 26.06
CA SER A 54 -7.04 -5.71 26.18
C SER A 54 -7.80 -5.88 24.87
N CYS A 55 -7.17 -5.57 23.73
CA CYS A 55 -7.77 -5.82 22.41
C CYS A 55 -8.06 -7.31 22.19
N ILE A 56 -7.11 -8.20 22.53
CA ILE A 56 -7.28 -9.65 22.44
C ILE A 56 -8.40 -10.13 23.36
N SER A 57 -8.44 -9.63 24.60
CA SER A 57 -9.46 -9.99 25.59
C SER A 57 -10.86 -9.58 25.14
N ALA A 58 -11.00 -8.37 24.60
CA ALA A 58 -12.25 -7.90 24.02
C ALA A 58 -12.68 -8.73 22.82
N LEU A 59 -11.76 -9.03 21.88
CA LEU A 59 -12.03 -9.88 20.74
C LEU A 59 -12.48 -11.28 21.15
N LYS A 60 -11.82 -11.91 22.14
CA LYS A 60 -12.23 -13.22 22.69
C LYS A 60 -13.64 -13.16 23.30
N LYS A 61 -13.94 -12.13 24.10
CA LYS A 61 -15.27 -11.94 24.72
C LYS A 61 -16.37 -11.74 23.67
N HIS A 62 -16.09 -10.97 22.62
CA HIS A 62 -17.05 -10.72 21.54
C HIS A 62 -17.19 -11.89 20.59
N ASN A 63 -16.15 -12.71 20.41
CA ASN A 63 -16.21 -13.92 19.59
C ASN A 63 -17.26 -14.93 20.08
N ALA A 64 -17.45 -15.00 21.41
CA ALA A 64 -18.49 -15.82 22.02
C ALA A 64 -19.92 -15.32 21.69
N ASN A 65 -20.09 -14.04 21.33
CA ASN A 65 -21.40 -13.37 21.37
C ASN A 65 -21.84 -12.72 20.03
N SER A 66 -20.94 -12.16 19.22
CA SER A 66 -21.31 -11.35 18.05
C SER A 66 -20.32 -11.37 16.88
N LEU A 67 -19.02 -11.12 17.09
CA LEU A 67 -18.02 -11.02 16.02
C LEU A 67 -17.16 -12.29 15.96
N ARG A 68 -17.54 -13.26 15.12
CA ARG A 68 -16.80 -14.53 15.02
C ARG A 68 -15.48 -14.36 14.29
N ALA A 69 -14.36 -14.55 14.98
CA ALA A 69 -13.00 -14.56 14.41
C ALA A 69 -12.18 -15.71 14.98
N ASP A 70 -11.40 -16.40 14.15
CA ASP A 70 -10.55 -17.52 14.57
C ASP A 70 -9.14 -17.05 14.97
N ILE A 71 -8.60 -16.08 14.23
CA ILE A 71 -7.25 -15.53 14.42
C ILE A 71 -7.36 -14.00 14.41
N PHE A 72 -6.58 -13.34 15.27
CA PHE A 72 -6.32 -11.91 15.19
C PHE A 72 -4.90 -11.66 14.70
N THR A 73 -4.72 -10.72 13.78
CA THR A 73 -3.41 -10.33 13.26
C THR A 73 -3.13 -8.86 13.49
N VAL A 74 -1.89 -8.57 13.86
CA VAL A 74 -1.41 -7.21 14.08
C VAL A 74 0.07 -7.12 13.72
N THR A 75 0.50 -6.00 13.14
CA THR A 75 1.89 -5.77 12.73
C THR A 75 2.49 -4.71 13.62
N GLN A 76 3.61 -5.03 14.25
CA GLN A 76 4.44 -4.02 14.87
C GLN A 76 5.11 -3.19 13.78
N ARG A 77 5.08 -1.86 13.93
CA ARG A 77 5.53 -0.94 12.89
C ARG A 77 6.90 -0.38 13.20
N LEU A 78 7.56 0.12 12.15
CA LEU A 78 8.74 0.93 12.33
C LEU A 78 8.43 2.11 13.26
N PRO A 79 9.38 2.53 14.10
CA PRO A 79 10.79 2.09 14.13
C PRO A 79 11.03 0.75 14.88
N ASP A 80 10.01 0.14 15.47
CA ASP A 80 10.16 -1.05 16.30
C ASP A 80 10.34 -2.34 15.47
N THR A 81 11.54 -2.91 15.53
CA THR A 81 11.89 -4.15 14.82
C THR A 81 12.07 -5.36 15.75
N THR A 82 12.18 -5.12 17.07
CA THR A 82 12.35 -6.17 18.07
C THR A 82 11.00 -6.75 18.49
N ARG A 83 10.89 -8.08 18.57
CA ARG A 83 9.66 -8.75 18.97
C ARG A 83 9.23 -8.35 20.38
N ARG A 84 8.06 -7.69 20.53
CA ARG A 84 7.51 -7.29 21.83
C ARG A 84 6.59 -8.33 22.50
N TYR A 85 5.87 -9.14 21.71
CA TYR A 85 4.83 -10.01 22.24
C TYR A 85 5.14 -11.51 22.09
N PRO A 86 4.68 -12.38 23.02
CA PRO A 86 4.96 -13.81 23.02
C PRO A 86 4.05 -14.62 22.06
N TYR A 87 3.48 -14.01 21.03
CA TYR A 87 2.61 -14.67 20.04
C TYR A 87 3.38 -15.26 18.86
N HIS A 88 2.71 -16.09 18.04
CA HIS A 88 3.26 -16.58 16.78
C HIS A 88 3.62 -15.39 15.90
N VAL A 89 4.85 -15.36 15.38
CA VAL A 89 5.39 -14.24 14.62
C VAL A 89 5.76 -14.69 13.22
N GLU A 90 5.30 -13.93 12.23
CA GLU A 90 5.84 -13.94 10.89
C GLU A 90 6.53 -12.61 10.61
N TRP A 91 7.61 -12.63 9.83
CA TRP A 91 8.37 -11.42 9.53
C TRP A 91 7.88 -10.79 8.23
N GLU A 92 7.35 -9.58 8.31
CA GLU A 92 6.92 -8.81 7.16
C GLU A 92 8.07 -7.95 6.62
N SER A 93 8.24 -7.97 5.30
CA SER A 93 9.33 -7.32 4.58
C SER A 93 8.90 -5.93 4.13
N VAL A 94 9.38 -4.87 4.79
CA VAL A 94 9.04 -3.47 4.50
C VAL A 94 10.19 -2.81 3.75
N ALA A 95 9.86 -2.06 2.69
CA ALA A 95 10.83 -1.22 2.01
C ALA A 95 10.96 0.10 2.75
N ALA A 96 12.13 0.41 3.31
CA ALA A 96 12.31 1.61 4.10
C ALA A 96 13.64 2.33 3.82
N ILE A 97 13.62 3.65 3.88
CA ILE A 97 14.80 4.52 3.93
C ILE A 97 14.87 5.08 5.33
N ARG A 98 15.99 4.89 6.02
CA ARG A 98 16.25 5.60 7.29
C ARG A 98 16.56 7.05 6.95
N LEU A 99 15.85 7.97 7.56
CA LEU A 99 15.98 9.40 7.28
C LEU A 99 16.85 10.03 8.37
N SER A 100 18.03 10.51 7.97
CA SER A 100 18.87 11.39 8.79
C SER A 100 19.05 12.76 8.13
N SER A 101 19.37 12.79 6.83
CA SER A 101 19.41 14.00 6.01
C SER A 101 19.31 13.64 4.53
N TYR A 102 18.93 14.60 3.69
CA TYR A 102 18.93 14.41 2.24
C TYR A 102 20.34 14.08 1.71
N GLU A 103 21.38 14.72 2.25
CA GLU A 103 22.76 14.53 1.82
C GLU A 103 23.30 13.14 2.16
N GLU A 104 22.99 12.59 3.35
CA GLU A 104 23.37 11.22 3.69
C GLU A 104 22.74 10.22 2.72
N TRP A 105 21.46 10.40 2.41
CA TRP A 105 20.76 9.55 1.46
C TRP A 105 21.36 9.69 0.05
N TRP A 106 21.57 10.93 -0.42
CA TRP A 106 22.06 11.23 -1.76
C TRP A 106 23.49 10.72 -2.00
N THR A 107 24.34 10.79 -0.98
CA THR A 107 25.74 10.42 -1.14
C THR A 107 25.98 8.94 -0.86
N ASN A 108 25.30 8.35 0.12
CA ASN A 108 25.63 7.01 0.63
C ASN A 108 24.58 5.92 0.33
N ARG A 109 23.31 6.27 0.11
CA ARG A 109 22.21 5.26 0.00
C ARG A 109 21.71 5.06 -1.42
N ILE A 110 21.59 6.13 -2.19
CA ILE A 110 21.08 6.06 -3.56
C ILE A 110 22.16 5.60 -4.56
N SER A 111 21.76 4.76 -5.51
CA SER A 111 22.66 4.30 -6.59
C SER A 111 23.09 5.44 -7.53
N ALA A 112 24.25 5.29 -8.18
CA ALA A 112 24.73 6.26 -9.18
C ALA A 112 23.74 6.43 -10.35
N ASP A 113 23.12 5.34 -10.81
CA ASP A 113 22.11 5.37 -11.87
C ASP A 113 20.87 6.17 -11.47
N ALA A 114 20.38 5.99 -10.24
CA ALA A 114 19.22 6.71 -9.76
C ALA A 114 19.52 8.21 -9.62
N ARG A 115 20.71 8.60 -9.15
CA ARG A 115 21.15 10.02 -9.17
C ARG A 115 21.17 10.60 -10.58
N LYS A 116 21.65 9.83 -11.56
CA LYS A 116 21.65 10.22 -12.98
C LYS A 116 20.22 10.39 -13.51
N ASP A 117 19.30 9.50 -13.15
CA ASP A 117 17.88 9.61 -13.52
C ASP A 117 17.20 10.82 -12.87
N ILE A 118 17.52 11.15 -11.62
CA ILE A 118 17.00 12.35 -10.94
C ILE A 118 17.50 13.63 -11.63
N ARG A 119 18.81 13.74 -11.89
CA ARG A 119 19.38 14.87 -12.63
C ARG A 119 18.82 14.97 -14.06
N ARG A 120 18.60 13.83 -14.72
CA ARG A 120 17.96 13.77 -16.04
C ARG A 120 16.53 14.30 -15.99
N SER A 121 15.79 14.01 -14.93
CA SER A 121 14.43 14.51 -14.74
C SER A 121 14.39 16.03 -14.77
N ALA A 122 15.22 16.69 -13.96
CA ALA A 122 15.37 18.14 -13.95
C ALA A 122 15.82 18.69 -15.32
N LYS A 123 16.83 18.06 -15.95
CA LYS A 123 17.30 18.45 -17.30
C LYS A 123 16.21 18.34 -18.38
N ARG A 124 15.20 17.50 -18.18
CA ARG A 124 14.05 17.33 -19.08
C ARG A 124 12.85 18.20 -18.70
N GLY A 125 13.05 19.21 -17.87
CA GLY A 125 12.03 20.19 -17.50
C GLY A 125 11.05 19.73 -16.42
N VAL A 126 11.35 18.63 -15.71
CA VAL A 126 10.50 18.19 -14.60
C VAL A 126 10.79 19.02 -13.36
N VAL A 127 9.74 19.66 -12.84
CA VAL A 127 9.75 20.39 -11.57
C VAL A 127 8.98 19.60 -10.54
N VAL A 128 9.60 19.29 -9.40
CA VAL A 128 8.95 18.60 -8.28
C VAL A 128 8.79 19.53 -7.09
N LYS A 129 7.60 19.58 -6.51
CA LYS A 129 7.29 20.42 -5.35
C LYS A 129 6.25 19.78 -4.45
N VAL A 130 6.30 20.12 -3.16
CA VAL A 130 5.18 19.90 -2.25
C VAL A 130 4.02 20.77 -2.74
N THR A 131 2.81 20.23 -2.73
CA THR A 131 1.63 20.89 -3.26
C THR A 131 0.47 20.71 -2.30
N ASP A 132 -0.42 21.70 -2.27
CA ASP A 132 -1.64 21.63 -1.49
C ASP A 132 -2.63 20.64 -2.13
N PHE A 133 -3.52 20.11 -1.31
CA PHE A 133 -4.62 19.29 -1.79
C PHE A 133 -5.78 20.18 -2.25
N ASP A 134 -5.67 20.67 -3.49
CA ASP A 134 -6.68 21.50 -4.15
C ASP A 134 -7.37 20.77 -5.32
N ASP A 135 -8.34 21.44 -5.93
CA ASP A 135 -9.09 20.88 -7.06
C ASP A 135 -8.22 20.66 -8.29
N ASP A 136 -7.17 21.44 -8.49
CA ASP A 136 -6.29 21.31 -9.65
C ASP A 136 -5.37 20.09 -9.53
N LEU A 137 -4.87 19.80 -8.32
CA LEU A 137 -4.19 18.55 -8.02
C LEU A 137 -5.12 17.36 -8.27
N VAL A 138 -6.37 17.42 -7.80
CA VAL A 138 -7.34 16.32 -8.00
C VAL A 138 -7.63 16.11 -9.49
N LYS A 139 -7.83 17.19 -10.28
CA LYS A 139 -8.00 17.09 -11.74
C LYS A 139 -6.78 16.42 -12.38
N GLY A 140 -5.57 16.82 -12.01
CA GLY A 140 -4.34 16.19 -12.50
C GLY A 140 -4.23 14.70 -12.11
N ILE A 141 -4.65 14.32 -10.90
CA ILE A 141 -4.69 12.91 -10.47
C ILE A 141 -5.70 12.12 -11.32
N VAL A 142 -6.88 12.67 -11.59
CA VAL A 142 -7.89 12.07 -12.47
C VAL A 142 -7.32 11.82 -13.87
N GLU A 143 -6.60 12.79 -14.44
CA GLU A 143 -5.94 12.61 -15.74
C GLU A 143 -4.89 11.49 -15.71
N ILE A 144 -4.03 11.47 -14.68
CA ILE A 144 -3.04 10.40 -14.50
C ILE A 144 -3.75 9.05 -14.41
N TYR A 145 -4.86 8.97 -13.69
CA TYR A 145 -5.60 7.73 -13.55
C TYR A 145 -6.19 7.24 -14.87
N ASN A 146 -6.69 8.17 -15.69
CA ASN A 146 -7.41 7.90 -16.93
C ASN A 146 -6.51 7.77 -18.16
N GLU A 147 -5.20 7.81 -18.01
CA GLU A 147 -4.26 7.61 -19.12
C GLU A 147 -4.33 6.20 -19.74
N SER A 148 -4.48 5.16 -18.91
CA SER A 148 -4.54 3.78 -19.40
C SER A 148 -5.36 2.85 -18.49
N PRO A 149 -6.24 2.00 -19.06
CA PRO A 149 -6.97 0.98 -18.30
C PRO A 149 -6.06 -0.16 -17.82
N ILE A 150 -4.83 -0.23 -18.31
CA ILE A 150 -3.84 -1.26 -17.95
C ILE A 150 -2.54 -0.59 -17.50
N ARG A 151 -2.10 -0.89 -16.29
CA ARG A 151 -0.80 -0.45 -15.76
C ARG A 151 0.00 -1.68 -15.32
N GLN A 152 1.25 -1.76 -15.78
CA GLN A 152 2.17 -2.87 -15.48
C GLN A 152 1.56 -4.27 -15.76
N GLY A 153 0.82 -4.39 -16.86
CA GLY A 153 0.20 -5.64 -17.29
C GLY A 153 -1.07 -6.04 -16.52
N LYS A 154 -1.53 -5.23 -15.56
CA LYS A 154 -2.76 -5.47 -14.79
C LYS A 154 -3.82 -4.41 -15.08
N ALA A 155 -5.09 -4.80 -15.00
CA ALA A 155 -6.20 -3.85 -15.03
C ALA A 155 -6.02 -2.83 -13.90
N PHE A 156 -6.14 -1.55 -14.24
CA PHE A 156 -5.92 -0.46 -13.30
C PHE A 156 -7.24 -0.03 -12.68
N TRP A 157 -7.42 -0.34 -11.40
CA TRP A 157 -8.70 -0.12 -10.70
C TRP A 157 -9.07 1.35 -10.48
N HIS A 158 -8.13 2.29 -10.68
CA HIS A 158 -8.45 3.72 -10.60
C HIS A 158 -8.85 4.32 -11.95
N TYR A 159 -8.82 3.54 -13.04
CA TYR A 159 -9.28 3.98 -14.35
C TYR A 159 -10.79 4.27 -14.31
N GLN A 160 -11.20 5.33 -15.00
CA GLN A 160 -12.56 5.87 -15.09
C GLN A 160 -13.18 6.32 -13.76
N LYS A 161 -12.37 6.63 -12.75
CA LYS A 161 -12.90 7.29 -11.55
C LYS A 161 -13.18 8.76 -11.84
N ASP A 162 -14.35 9.22 -11.39
CA ASP A 162 -14.76 10.62 -11.45
C ASP A 162 -14.03 11.47 -10.42
N PHE A 163 -14.11 12.80 -10.60
CA PHE A 163 -13.46 13.78 -9.76
C PHE A 163 -13.84 13.66 -8.27
N ASP A 164 -15.14 13.56 -7.96
CA ASP A 164 -15.61 13.53 -6.57
C ASP A 164 -15.15 12.26 -5.85
N THR A 165 -15.13 11.13 -6.56
CA THR A 165 -14.59 9.87 -6.05
C THR A 165 -13.09 9.97 -5.79
N VAL A 166 -12.31 10.55 -6.71
CA VAL A 166 -10.87 10.75 -6.48
C VAL A 166 -10.63 11.72 -5.33
N LYS A 167 -11.36 12.84 -5.25
CA LYS A 167 -11.26 13.82 -4.17
C LYS A 167 -11.51 13.17 -2.81
N ARG A 168 -12.61 12.42 -2.67
CA ARG A 168 -12.97 11.68 -1.45
C ARG A 168 -11.93 10.64 -1.05
N GLU A 169 -11.39 9.87 -2.00
CA GLU A 169 -10.36 8.87 -1.70
C GLU A 169 -9.03 9.51 -1.30
N LYS A 170 -8.70 10.67 -1.88
CA LYS A 170 -7.44 11.37 -1.60
C LYS A 170 -7.50 12.22 -0.35
N SER A 171 -8.67 12.67 0.09
CA SER A 171 -8.85 13.42 1.34
C SER A 171 -8.70 12.58 2.61
N THR A 172 -8.48 11.27 2.51
CA THR A 172 -8.18 10.41 3.65
C THR A 172 -6.91 10.86 4.38
N TYR A 173 -6.96 11.02 5.71
CA TYR A 173 -5.81 11.45 6.53
C TYR A 173 -5.18 12.79 6.12
N LEU A 174 -5.99 13.72 5.61
CA LEU A 174 -5.50 14.98 5.03
C LEU A 174 -4.66 15.80 6.02
N GLU A 175 -5.06 15.79 7.29
CA GLU A 175 -4.41 16.49 8.41
C GLU A 175 -2.94 16.12 8.62
N ARG A 176 -2.54 14.96 8.13
CA ARG A 176 -1.19 14.40 8.27
C ARG A 176 -0.67 13.82 6.95
N SER A 177 -1.25 14.26 5.83
CA SER A 177 -0.81 13.87 4.49
C SER A 177 0.01 14.97 3.84
N THR A 178 1.08 14.56 3.16
CA THR A 178 1.84 15.43 2.25
C THR A 178 1.61 14.98 0.82
N PHE A 179 1.28 15.93 -0.05
CA PHE A 179 1.24 15.71 -1.50
C PHE A 179 2.47 16.31 -2.17
N ILE A 180 3.06 15.56 -3.09
CA ILE A 180 4.18 16.03 -3.92
C ILE A 180 3.77 15.85 -5.38
N GLY A 181 3.80 16.94 -6.13
CA GLY A 181 3.52 16.94 -7.57
C GLY A 181 4.80 16.99 -8.40
N ALA A 182 4.80 16.30 -9.53
CA ALA A 182 5.79 16.41 -10.58
C ALA A 182 5.15 17.05 -11.81
N TYR A 183 5.69 18.18 -12.24
CA TYR A 183 5.15 19.02 -13.30
C TYR A 183 6.13 19.13 -14.47
N CYS A 184 5.61 19.19 -15.69
CA CYS A 184 6.40 19.45 -16.90
C CYS A 184 5.57 20.34 -17.81
N ASN A 185 6.05 21.55 -18.12
CA ASN A 185 5.26 22.57 -18.85
C ASN A 185 3.89 22.81 -18.18
N ASP A 186 3.89 23.02 -16.86
CA ASP A 186 2.71 23.22 -16.01
C ASP A 186 1.70 22.05 -15.92
N GLU A 187 1.89 20.99 -16.71
CA GLU A 187 1.10 19.76 -16.63
C GLU A 187 1.54 18.89 -15.46
N LEU A 188 0.59 18.39 -14.64
CA LEU A 188 0.87 17.36 -13.65
C LEU A 188 1.14 16.02 -14.35
N ILE A 189 2.39 15.58 -14.32
CA ILE A 189 2.86 14.32 -14.94
C ILE A 189 3.09 13.21 -13.90
N GLY A 190 2.98 13.52 -12.62
CA GLY A 190 3.07 12.55 -11.54
C GLY A 190 2.74 13.14 -10.19
N PHE A 191 2.34 12.29 -9.25
CA PHE A 191 2.09 12.68 -7.88
C PHE A 191 2.53 11.59 -6.90
N MET A 192 2.75 12.02 -5.66
CA MET A 192 2.95 11.16 -4.52
C MET A 192 2.09 11.65 -3.36
N LYS A 193 1.47 10.72 -2.64
CA LYS A 193 0.82 10.96 -1.36
C LYS A 193 1.57 10.19 -0.27
N ILE A 194 1.99 10.91 0.75
CA ILE A 194 2.68 10.40 1.94
C ILE A 194 1.77 10.68 3.13
N VAL A 195 1.66 9.73 4.05
CA VAL A 195 0.93 9.89 5.31
C VAL A 195 1.92 9.76 6.46
N SER A 196 1.94 10.73 7.36
CA SER A 196 2.71 10.65 8.60
C SER A 196 2.01 9.70 9.57
N VAL A 197 2.77 8.74 10.09
CA VAL A 197 2.33 7.71 11.03
C VAL A 197 3.32 7.70 12.19
N GLY A 198 3.05 8.51 13.21
CA GLY A 198 4.03 8.79 14.26
C GLY A 198 5.31 9.38 13.68
N SER A 199 6.46 8.73 13.90
CA SER A 199 7.76 9.16 13.35
C SER A 199 8.08 8.60 11.96
N VAL A 200 7.13 7.92 11.30
CA VAL A 200 7.32 7.27 10.00
C VAL A 200 6.49 7.95 8.93
N ALA A 201 7.13 8.35 7.83
CA ALA A 201 6.47 8.77 6.61
C ALA A 201 6.12 7.55 5.75
N ALA A 202 4.84 7.21 5.65
CA ALA A 202 4.36 6.08 4.88
C ALA A 202 3.87 6.50 3.49
N MET A 203 4.51 5.97 2.43
CA MET A 203 4.10 6.25 1.06
C MET A 203 2.80 5.50 0.73
N MET A 204 1.69 6.23 0.73
CA MET A 204 0.39 5.71 0.33
C MET A 204 0.29 5.49 -1.16
N GLN A 205 0.79 6.43 -1.96
CA GLN A 205 0.71 6.30 -3.41
C GLN A 205 1.82 7.06 -4.10
N ILE A 206 2.31 6.49 -5.20
CA ILE A 206 3.17 7.14 -6.17
C ILE A 206 2.72 6.70 -7.57
N LEU A 207 2.34 7.65 -8.41
CA LEU A 207 1.92 7.38 -9.78
C LEU A 207 2.36 8.49 -10.72
N THR A 208 2.67 8.12 -11.96
CA THR A 208 3.13 9.02 -13.00
C THR A 208 2.49 8.67 -14.34
N LYS A 209 2.39 9.65 -15.23
CA LYS A 209 2.00 9.44 -16.63
C LYS A 209 3.03 8.53 -17.31
N ILE A 210 2.56 7.49 -18.00
CA ILE A 210 3.34 6.56 -18.81
C ILE A 210 3.99 7.31 -19.97
N SER A 211 3.29 8.28 -20.58
CA SER A 211 3.80 9.13 -21.66
C SER A 211 5.02 9.97 -21.27
N HIS A 212 5.22 10.26 -19.97
CA HIS A 212 6.37 10.99 -19.44
C HIS A 212 7.39 10.08 -18.73
N TYR A 213 7.33 8.76 -18.91
CA TYR A 213 8.25 7.81 -18.27
C TYR A 213 9.73 8.10 -18.60
N ASP A 214 9.99 8.61 -19.80
CA ASP A 214 11.31 9.00 -20.29
C ASP A 214 11.94 10.13 -19.44
N LYS A 215 11.10 10.97 -18.80
CA LYS A 215 11.50 12.09 -17.95
C LYS A 215 11.76 11.70 -16.49
N ARG A 216 11.63 10.42 -16.14
CA ARG A 216 11.93 9.90 -14.78
C ARG A 216 11.18 10.60 -13.62
N PRO A 217 9.89 10.96 -13.74
CA PRO A 217 9.16 11.68 -12.69
C PRO A 217 9.13 10.93 -11.35
N SER A 218 9.04 9.59 -11.36
CA SER A 218 9.02 8.80 -10.12
C SER A 218 10.31 8.93 -9.30
N ASN A 219 11.46 9.03 -9.97
CA ASN A 219 12.74 9.22 -9.30
C ASN A 219 12.80 10.59 -8.61
N ALA A 220 12.35 11.64 -9.31
CA ALA A 220 12.32 12.99 -8.77
C ALA A 220 11.32 13.14 -7.60
N LEU A 221 10.14 12.50 -7.69
CA LEU A 221 9.16 12.48 -6.60
C LEU A 221 9.73 11.87 -5.31
N ILE A 222 10.44 10.74 -5.42
CA ILE A 222 11.07 10.11 -4.25
C ILE A 222 12.20 10.97 -3.69
N ALA A 223 13.00 11.60 -4.54
CA ALA A 223 14.05 12.51 -4.09
C ALA A 223 13.45 13.66 -3.27
N LYS A 224 12.37 14.27 -3.77
CA LYS A 224 11.67 15.34 -3.05
C LYS A 224 11.00 14.84 -1.76
N ALA A 225 10.50 13.61 -1.75
CA ALA A 225 9.96 12.97 -0.56
C ALA A 225 11.02 12.78 0.53
N VAL A 226 12.21 12.29 0.18
CA VAL A 226 13.32 12.14 1.13
C VAL A 226 13.73 13.49 1.69
N GLU A 227 13.89 14.50 0.82
CA GLU A 227 14.23 15.87 1.23
C GLU A 227 13.20 16.43 2.22
N HIS A 228 11.92 16.36 1.87
CA HIS A 228 10.83 16.90 2.69
C HIS A 228 10.70 16.15 4.02
N CYS A 229 10.66 14.82 3.99
CA CYS A 229 10.47 14.01 5.20
C CYS A 229 11.67 14.08 6.15
N ALA A 230 12.91 14.14 5.63
CA ALA A 230 14.09 14.35 6.48
C ALA A 230 14.06 15.74 7.14
N THR A 231 13.66 16.78 6.41
CA THR A 231 13.51 18.14 6.95
C THR A 231 12.41 18.21 8.01
N ALA A 232 11.34 17.46 7.83
CA ALA A 232 10.23 17.34 8.78
C ALA A 232 10.56 16.47 10.02
N GLY A 233 11.80 15.96 10.15
CA GLY A 233 12.24 15.17 11.31
C GLY A 233 11.69 13.74 11.35
N MET A 234 11.17 13.22 10.23
CA MET A 234 10.72 11.83 10.15
C MET A 234 11.92 10.88 10.26
N SER A 235 11.75 9.75 10.93
CA SER A 235 12.81 8.74 11.13
C SER A 235 12.94 7.78 9.95
N TRP A 236 11.82 7.51 9.25
CA TRP A 236 11.77 6.56 8.14
C TRP A 236 10.83 7.03 7.04
N LEU A 237 11.19 6.75 5.77
CA LEU A 237 10.27 6.78 4.63
C LEU A 237 10.01 5.34 4.17
N THR A 238 8.76 4.88 4.21
CA THR A 238 8.41 3.52 3.81
C THR A 238 7.68 3.48 2.47
N TYR A 239 7.88 2.39 1.73
CA TYR A 239 7.21 2.15 0.45
C TYR A 239 6.66 0.72 0.36
N GLY A 240 5.67 0.42 1.22
CA GLY A 240 5.02 -0.88 1.28
C GLY A 240 6.00 -2.05 1.37
N LYS A 241 5.65 -3.19 0.77
CA LYS A 241 6.47 -4.41 0.85
C LYS A 241 7.75 -4.33 0.03
N TYR A 242 8.90 -4.71 0.59
CA TYR A 242 10.15 -4.79 -0.18
C TYR A 242 10.15 -5.99 -1.13
N ARG A 243 9.84 -7.18 -0.60
CA ARG A 243 9.67 -8.41 -1.37
C ARG A 243 8.20 -8.69 -1.61
N ASP A 244 7.82 -8.92 -2.85
CA ASP A 244 6.51 -9.47 -3.19
C ASP A 244 6.65 -11.00 -3.13
N ARG A 245 5.92 -11.67 -2.23
CA ARG A 245 6.13 -13.10 -1.91
C ARG A 245 5.91 -14.03 -3.13
N ASN A 246 5.20 -13.57 -4.16
CA ASN A 246 4.88 -14.33 -5.37
C ASN A 246 5.65 -13.88 -6.62
N LYS A 247 6.62 -12.96 -6.50
CA LYS A 247 7.42 -12.49 -7.63
C LYS A 247 8.82 -12.29 -7.13
N GLY A 248 9.82 -12.93 -7.74
CA GLY A 248 11.23 -12.80 -7.35
C GLY A 248 11.79 -11.37 -7.33
N THR A 249 12.96 -11.13 -7.92
CA THR A 249 13.53 -9.77 -8.04
C THR A 249 12.76 -8.94 -9.07
N SER A 250 11.56 -8.50 -8.70
CA SER A 250 10.68 -7.69 -9.54
C SER A 250 11.35 -6.37 -9.95
N SER A 251 10.93 -5.81 -11.09
CA SER A 251 11.39 -4.48 -11.54
C SER A 251 11.17 -3.40 -10.46
N LEU A 252 10.11 -3.53 -9.67
CA LEU A 252 9.80 -2.66 -8.55
C LEU A 252 10.79 -2.81 -7.39
N ALA A 253 11.17 -4.04 -7.02
CA ALA A 253 12.19 -4.27 -5.98
C ALA A 253 13.55 -3.67 -6.39
N ARG A 254 13.97 -3.85 -7.66
CA ARG A 254 15.19 -3.20 -8.18
C ARG A 254 15.09 -1.68 -8.19
N PHE A 255 13.92 -1.13 -8.53
CA PHE A 255 13.69 0.30 -8.45
C PHE A 255 13.82 0.82 -7.01
N LYS A 256 13.17 0.16 -6.04
CA LYS A 256 13.29 0.48 -4.60
C LYS A 256 14.75 0.46 -4.14
N HIS A 257 15.46 -0.63 -4.43
CA HIS A 257 16.87 -0.75 -4.08
C HIS A 257 17.72 0.39 -4.66
N ARG A 258 17.57 0.69 -5.96
CA ARG A 258 18.33 1.78 -6.60
C ARG A 258 18.05 3.16 -6.00
N MET A 259 16.85 3.38 -5.48
CA MET A 259 16.45 4.61 -4.80
C MET A 259 16.89 4.66 -3.33
N GLY A 260 17.62 3.65 -2.83
CA GLY A 260 18.14 3.61 -1.47
C GLY A 260 17.19 2.97 -0.45
N PHE A 261 16.07 2.36 -0.88
CA PHE A 261 15.25 1.57 0.04
C PHE A 261 15.97 0.25 0.39
N GLU A 262 15.92 -0.08 1.67
CA GLU A 262 16.44 -1.32 2.23
C GLU A 262 15.27 -2.21 2.70
N GLU A 263 15.54 -3.51 2.83
CA GLU A 263 14.59 -4.45 3.41
C GLU A 263 14.68 -4.38 4.94
N VAL A 264 13.64 -3.87 5.59
CA VAL A 264 13.51 -3.92 7.04
C VAL A 264 12.43 -4.93 7.41
N ARG A 265 12.76 -5.86 8.30
CA ARG A 265 11.83 -6.89 8.76
C ARG A 265 11.15 -6.45 10.04
N VAL A 266 9.82 -6.45 10.02
CA VAL A 266 9.00 -6.10 11.19
C VAL A 266 8.14 -7.30 11.60
N PRO A 267 7.89 -7.51 12.91
CA PRO A 267 7.14 -8.66 13.37
C PRO A 267 5.63 -8.46 13.17
N LYS A 268 5.01 -9.42 12.50
CA LYS A 268 3.56 -9.57 12.37
C LYS A 268 3.09 -10.70 13.27
N PHE A 269 2.28 -10.37 14.26
CA PHE A 269 1.78 -11.29 15.25
C PHE A 269 0.47 -11.92 14.81
N TYR A 270 0.33 -13.21 15.13
CA TYR A 270 -0.88 -14.00 14.93
C TYR A 270 -1.32 -14.57 16.27
N VAL A 271 -2.50 -14.15 16.71
CA VAL A 271 -3.09 -14.52 18.00
C VAL A 271 -4.27 -15.45 17.76
N PRO A 272 -4.25 -16.69 18.27
CA PRO A 272 -5.41 -17.57 18.19
C PRO A 272 -6.51 -17.06 19.13
N LEU A 273 -7.70 -16.81 18.58
CA LEU A 273 -8.90 -16.45 19.35
C LEU A 273 -9.77 -17.68 19.66
N THR A 274 -9.62 -18.76 18.89
CA THR A 274 -10.34 -20.03 19.04
C THR A 274 -9.41 -21.24 18.98
N ILE A 275 -9.89 -22.41 19.41
CA ILE A 275 -9.19 -23.71 19.24
C ILE A 275 -8.91 -23.98 17.75
N LYS A 276 -9.86 -23.61 16.88
CA LYS A 276 -9.70 -23.70 15.43
C LYS A 276 -8.59 -22.78 14.93
N GLY A 277 -8.51 -21.53 15.41
CA GLY A 277 -7.41 -20.63 15.09
C GLY A 277 -6.06 -21.18 15.55
N TRP A 278 -6.00 -21.75 16.76
CA TRP A 278 -4.79 -22.37 17.30
C TRP A 278 -4.30 -23.54 16.45
N THR A 279 -5.19 -24.48 16.09
CA THR A 279 -4.86 -25.61 15.21
C THR A 279 -4.42 -25.14 13.82
N CYS A 280 -5.11 -24.14 13.24
CA CYS A 280 -4.73 -23.59 11.94
C CYS A 280 -3.34 -22.95 11.97
N LEU A 281 -3.00 -22.21 13.03
CA LEU A 281 -1.67 -21.61 13.21
C LEU A 281 -0.59 -22.69 13.39
N ALA A 282 -0.86 -23.71 14.21
CA ALA A 282 0.07 -24.82 14.43
C ALA A 282 0.37 -25.60 13.14
N LEU A 283 -0.64 -25.75 12.28
CA LEU A 283 -0.52 -26.43 10.98
C LEU A 283 -0.08 -25.50 9.83
N GLY A 284 0.08 -24.19 10.07
CA GLY A 284 0.44 -23.21 9.04
C GLY A 284 -0.64 -22.93 7.99
N LEU A 285 -1.90 -23.33 8.24
CA LEU A 285 -3.04 -23.17 7.34
C LEU A 285 -3.55 -21.72 7.26
N HIS A 286 -3.01 -20.83 8.09
CA HIS A 286 -3.27 -19.40 8.02
C HIS A 286 -2.54 -18.70 6.88
N ARG A 287 -1.50 -19.34 6.34
CA ARG A 287 -0.76 -18.83 5.17
C ARG A 287 -1.66 -18.98 3.96
N ASP A 288 -1.69 -17.94 3.13
CA ASP A 288 -2.48 -17.92 1.89
C ASP A 288 -2.19 -19.20 1.10
N LEU A 289 -3.21 -20.00 0.78
CA LEU A 289 -3.04 -21.33 0.16
C LEU A 289 -2.28 -21.24 -1.16
N VAL A 290 -2.34 -20.08 -1.83
CA VAL A 290 -1.55 -19.75 -3.02
C VAL A 290 -0.04 -19.92 -2.77
N THR A 291 0.42 -19.69 -1.54
CA THR A 291 1.84 -19.79 -1.17
C THR A 291 2.31 -21.21 -0.88
N MET A 292 1.38 -22.18 -0.82
CA MET A 292 1.69 -23.61 -0.80
C MET A 292 1.70 -24.22 -2.21
N LEU A 293 1.22 -23.48 -3.23
CA LEU A 293 1.25 -23.93 -4.60
C LEU A 293 2.64 -23.72 -5.21
N PRO A 294 3.15 -24.65 -6.04
CA PRO A 294 4.39 -24.46 -6.78
C PRO A 294 4.37 -23.18 -7.63
N GLU A 295 5.53 -22.51 -7.79
CA GLU A 295 5.65 -21.26 -8.56
C GLU A 295 5.08 -21.36 -9.99
N TRP A 296 5.28 -22.51 -10.67
CA TRP A 296 4.76 -22.73 -12.02
C TRP A 296 3.23 -22.64 -12.09
N LEU A 297 2.53 -23.09 -11.04
CA LEU A 297 1.07 -23.08 -10.97
C LEU A 297 0.56 -21.67 -10.67
N ILE A 298 1.28 -20.93 -9.82
CA ILE A 298 1.01 -19.52 -9.55
C ILE A 298 1.15 -18.71 -10.85
N ASP A 299 2.23 -18.90 -11.59
CA ASP A 299 2.50 -18.21 -12.86
C ASP A 299 1.49 -18.56 -13.95
N LEU A 300 1.08 -19.84 -14.04
CA LEU A 300 0.01 -20.28 -14.93
C LEU A 300 -1.32 -19.59 -14.61
N LEU A 301 -1.73 -19.59 -13.33
CA LEU A 301 -2.97 -18.95 -12.89
C LEU A 301 -2.94 -17.42 -13.10
N TYR A 302 -1.79 -16.77 -12.86
CA TYR A 302 -1.63 -15.34 -13.16
C TYR A 302 -1.70 -15.07 -14.66
N SER A 303 -1.09 -15.91 -15.50
CA SER A 303 -1.09 -15.79 -16.96
C SER A 303 -2.50 -15.98 -17.54
N VAL A 304 -3.23 -16.99 -17.08
CA VAL A 304 -4.63 -17.23 -17.46
C VAL A 304 -5.51 -16.06 -17.01
N ARG A 305 -5.35 -15.59 -15.77
CA ARG A 305 -6.12 -14.43 -15.26
C ARG A 305 -5.84 -13.14 -16.03
N THR A 306 -4.58 -12.89 -16.38
CA THR A 306 -4.22 -11.70 -17.18
C THR A 306 -4.70 -11.81 -18.62
N ALA A 307 -4.58 -12.98 -19.25
CA ALA A 307 -5.14 -13.25 -20.58
C ALA A 307 -6.66 -13.07 -20.59
N TRP A 308 -7.35 -13.60 -19.58
CA TRP A 308 -8.80 -13.43 -19.44
C TRP A 308 -9.20 -11.97 -19.20
N GLY A 309 -8.45 -11.23 -18.38
CA GLY A 309 -8.65 -9.80 -18.18
C GLY A 309 -8.48 -8.99 -19.47
N ARG A 310 -7.43 -9.28 -20.26
CA ARG A 310 -7.20 -8.65 -21.58
C ARG A 310 -8.33 -9.00 -22.56
N TRP A 311 -8.75 -10.27 -22.60
CA TRP A 311 -9.85 -10.71 -23.45
C TRP A 311 -11.16 -10.01 -23.08
N ARG A 312 -11.51 -9.95 -21.79
CA ARG A 312 -12.74 -9.28 -21.32
C ARG A 312 -12.76 -7.79 -21.62
N ILE A 313 -11.62 -7.10 -21.50
CA ILE A 313 -11.50 -5.68 -21.86
C ILE A 313 -11.65 -5.51 -23.39
N ARG A 314 -11.03 -6.38 -24.18
CA ARG A 314 -11.15 -6.35 -25.66
C ARG A 314 -12.58 -6.63 -26.12
N ALA A 315 -13.25 -7.61 -25.52
CA ALA A 315 -14.64 -7.96 -25.82
C ALA A 315 -15.64 -6.82 -25.49
N ARG A 316 -15.36 -6.02 -24.44
CA ARG A 316 -16.16 -4.83 -24.11
C ARG A 316 -15.96 -3.68 -25.09
N ARG A 317 -14.76 -3.52 -25.65
CA ARG A 317 -14.50 -2.53 -26.71
C ARG A 317 -15.22 -2.86 -28.01
N SER A 318 -15.29 -4.13 -28.39
CA SER A 318 -16.02 -4.56 -29.59
C SER A 318 -17.55 -4.44 -29.47
N SER A 319 -18.09 -4.44 -28.25
CA SER A 319 -19.54 -4.24 -28.03
C SER A 319 -19.96 -2.76 -28.04
N ASP A 320 -19.08 -1.84 -27.67
CA ASP A 320 -19.36 -0.38 -27.75
C ASP A 320 -19.23 0.14 -29.19
N SER A 321 -18.29 -0.39 -29.99
CA SER A 321 -18.15 -0.01 -31.41
C SER A 321 -19.27 -0.54 -32.33
N GLY A 322 -20.18 -1.38 -31.82
CA GLY A 322 -21.30 -1.94 -32.57
C GLY A 322 -22.66 -1.31 -32.24
N ARG A 323 -22.69 -0.25 -31.40
CA ARG A 323 -23.91 0.50 -31.04
C ARG A 323 -23.99 1.89 -31.66
N GLU A 324 -23.00 2.29 -32.44
CA GLU A 324 -22.99 3.51 -33.26
C GLU A 324 -23.04 3.21 -34.77
N GLY A 325 -23.63 2.07 -35.16
CA GLY A 325 -23.86 1.68 -36.55
C GLY A 325 -25.32 1.84 -36.95
#